data_AF-A0A535G3A4-F1
#
_entry.id   AF-A0A535G3A4-F1
#
_cell.length_a   1.000
_cell.length_b   1.000
_cell.length_c   1.000
_cell.angle_alpha   90.00
_cell.angle_beta   90.00
_cell.angle_gamma   90.00
#
_symmetry.space_group_name_H-M   'P 1'
#
loop_
_entity.id
_entity.type
_entity.pdbx_description
1 polymer ?
#
loop_
_entity_poly.entity_id
_entity_poly.type
_entity_poly.pdbx_seq_one_letter_code
_entity_poly.pdbx_strand_id
1 'polypeptide(L)'
;MGMNAAGVHQHETEQRQPGEDDHDQESFDRQPMPGEKPAHHRPHIRKDADRQDAGEVEMGRTDETAADVDRRRRDEGDRGHPKHGLVEGDRNPLGFSHDAPKYNGYSAGFQRAGAAAVPGSGRCDGSRYRPTMTAMARGPGPNGQAVEPPLRVQSREELVYLLGEACELEHGLLCEYLYAQFSLKRGVAEGVTLDQLARIQAWETTLIDVIKQEMLHLALATNILTSVGAAPHFERPNFPIRSRWYPPDVQIALEPFGERALRHFMYLERPEGMPLEDAEGFAALGQMQPLTADDPQLTAGPEEWHTVGHLYRGIEAGLAHLVDRYGDAAVFIGPPKAQATTEVFEWPQLTAVTDLASASRAIEVIVEQGEGARGDWINSHFGKFVGILEDYLAVRAVDPSFEPARPVLPVFLRPPPDVDEPVLIADPLTRRVADLFNAVYEIILQLQSRYFVHHGE
;
A
#
# COMPACT_ATOMS: atom_id res chain seq x y z
N MET A 1 -45.39 -8.43 59.47
CA MET A 1 -45.72 -7.08 58.99
C MET A 1 -45.24 -7.02 57.54
N GLY A 2 -46.02 -7.43 56.53
CA GLY A 2 -47.21 -6.76 55.98
C GLY A 2 -46.75 -5.89 54.79
N MET A 3 -46.60 -6.46 53.58
CA MET A 3 -47.56 -6.47 52.45
C MET A 3 -47.60 -5.16 51.61
N ASN A 4 -47.14 -5.29 50.36
CA ASN A 4 -47.82 -5.01 49.07
C ASN A 4 -48.46 -3.65 48.72
N ALA A 5 -48.16 -3.23 47.47
CA ALA A 5 -49.09 -2.96 46.35
C ALA A 5 -49.20 -1.52 45.79
N ALA A 6 -49.49 -1.53 44.49
CA ALA A 6 -49.57 -0.46 43.50
C ALA A 6 -50.98 0.17 43.38
N GLY A 7 -51.09 1.23 42.56
CA GLY A 7 -52.33 1.85 42.02
C GLY A 7 -52.12 3.36 41.78
N VAL A 8 -51.93 3.91 40.57
CA VAL A 8 -52.78 4.05 39.34
C VAL A 8 -53.84 5.17 39.41
N HIS A 9 -53.93 5.93 38.30
CA HIS A 9 -54.88 6.97 37.85
C HIS A 9 -54.44 8.44 38.03
N GLN A 10 -54.54 9.37 37.06
CA GLN A 10 -55.43 9.45 35.89
C GLN A 10 -54.90 10.45 34.81
N HIS A 11 -55.45 10.32 33.60
CA HIS A 11 -55.26 11.11 32.38
C HIS A 11 -55.71 12.58 32.48
N GLU A 12 -55.06 13.48 31.74
CA GLU A 12 -55.75 14.54 30.99
C GLU A 12 -55.02 14.81 29.66
N THR A 13 -55.82 14.89 28.60
CA THR A 13 -55.47 15.12 27.19
C THR A 13 -55.94 16.51 26.79
N GLU A 14 -55.12 17.30 26.09
CA GLU A 14 -55.64 18.31 25.17
C GLU A 14 -54.72 18.51 23.96
N GLN A 15 -55.31 18.39 22.77
CA GLN A 15 -54.74 18.67 21.46
C GLN A 15 -55.24 20.03 20.98
N ARG A 16 -54.37 20.86 20.36
CA ARG A 16 -54.51 21.49 19.02
C ARG A 16 -53.76 22.84 18.88
N GLN A 17 -52.67 22.79 18.11
CA GLN A 17 -52.42 23.49 16.82
C GLN A 17 -52.31 25.04 16.73
N PRO A 18 -51.72 25.59 15.63
CA PRO A 18 -50.58 26.54 15.67
C PRO A 18 -50.90 27.97 15.17
N GLY A 19 -49.98 28.91 15.39
CA GLY A 19 -49.88 30.23 14.74
C GLY A 19 -48.44 30.75 14.91
N GLU A 20 -47.70 30.97 13.83
CA GLU A 20 -47.59 32.20 13.02
C GLU A 20 -46.58 33.21 13.60
N ASP A 21 -45.49 33.37 12.83
CA ASP A 21 -44.67 34.55 12.55
C ASP A 21 -44.50 35.63 13.62
N ASP A 22 -43.24 35.91 13.98
CA ASP A 22 -42.76 37.28 13.88
C ASP A 22 -41.24 37.35 13.65
N HIS A 23 -40.90 38.15 12.63
CA HIS A 23 -39.56 38.63 12.34
C HIS A 23 -39.21 39.72 13.34
N ASP A 24 -38.01 39.68 13.94
CA ASP A 24 -37.39 40.91 14.42
C ASP A 24 -35.87 40.92 14.18
N GLN A 25 -35.49 41.97 13.44
CA GLN A 25 -34.13 42.36 13.09
C GLN A 25 -33.53 43.14 14.27
N GLU A 26 -32.38 42.72 14.78
CA GLU A 26 -31.51 43.62 15.55
C GLU A 26 -30.38 44.15 14.67
N SER A 27 -30.49 45.45 14.41
CA SER A 27 -29.53 46.35 13.81
C SER A 27 -28.36 46.65 14.75
N PHE A 28 -27.12 46.56 14.24
CA PHE A 28 -25.99 47.33 14.76
C PHE A 28 -25.45 48.23 13.65
N ASP A 29 -25.56 49.55 13.85
CA ASP A 29 -25.14 50.57 12.89
C ASP A 29 -23.99 51.41 13.49
N ARG A 30 -22.83 51.38 12.78
CA ARG A 30 -21.82 52.45 12.53
C ARG A 30 -20.78 52.80 13.63
N GLN A 31 -19.52 53.17 13.32
CA GLN A 31 -18.92 53.84 12.15
C GLN A 31 -17.44 53.42 11.85
N PRO A 32 -16.98 53.51 10.58
CA PRO A 32 -15.57 53.46 10.16
C PRO A 32 -14.98 54.85 9.81
N MET A 33 -13.64 54.95 9.74
CA MET A 33 -12.86 56.12 9.28
C MET A 33 -11.68 55.66 8.36
N PRO A 34 -11.11 56.52 7.48
CA PRO A 34 -11.23 56.34 6.01
C PRO A 34 -9.92 56.23 5.18
N GLY A 35 -10.08 55.89 3.88
CA GLY A 35 -9.13 56.07 2.74
C GLY A 35 -8.57 54.75 2.20
N GLU A 36 -8.67 54.32 0.94
CA GLU A 36 -8.81 54.97 -0.37
C GLU A 36 -9.78 54.20 -1.31
N LYS A 37 -10.17 54.83 -2.43
CA LYS A 37 -11.30 54.47 -3.31
C LYS A 37 -11.05 53.29 -4.27
N PRO A 38 -12.12 52.55 -4.67
CA PRO A 38 -12.09 51.47 -5.65
C PRO A 38 -12.39 51.94 -7.09
N ALA A 39 -11.84 51.25 -8.08
CA ALA A 39 -12.24 51.36 -9.49
C ALA A 39 -13.23 50.24 -9.86
N HIS A 40 -14.49 50.60 -10.08
CA HIS A 40 -15.50 49.76 -10.73
C HIS A 40 -15.38 49.90 -12.26
N HIS A 41 -15.46 48.79 -12.99
CA HIS A 41 -16.58 48.53 -13.93
C HIS A 41 -16.35 47.26 -14.77
N ARG A 42 -17.27 46.30 -14.61
CA ARG A 42 -17.75 45.43 -15.70
C ARG A 42 -18.84 46.17 -16.46
N PRO A 43 -19.01 45.92 -17.77
CA PRO A 43 -20.33 46.00 -18.37
C PRO A 43 -20.77 44.72 -19.08
N HIS A 44 -22.10 44.62 -19.17
CA HIS A 44 -22.90 43.53 -19.72
C HIS A 44 -22.87 43.44 -21.26
N ILE A 45 -23.23 42.25 -21.72
CA ILE A 45 -23.60 41.83 -23.07
C ILE A 45 -24.76 42.66 -23.65
N ARG A 46 -24.67 43.08 -24.92
CA ARG A 46 -25.80 43.08 -25.87
C ARG A 46 -25.35 43.15 -27.34
N LYS A 47 -26.27 42.66 -28.17
CA LYS A 47 -26.23 42.21 -29.56
C LYS A 47 -26.28 43.32 -30.64
N ASP A 48 -25.87 42.88 -31.83
CA ASP A 48 -26.33 43.21 -33.20
C ASP A 48 -25.75 44.42 -33.97
N ALA A 49 -25.18 44.01 -35.12
CA ALA A 49 -25.44 44.48 -36.50
C ALA A 49 -24.54 45.55 -37.17
N ASP A 50 -23.96 45.05 -38.28
CA ASP A 50 -23.81 45.64 -39.62
C ASP A 50 -22.66 46.60 -39.98
N ARG A 51 -21.82 46.06 -40.90
CA ARG A 51 -21.28 46.63 -42.17
C ARG A 51 -20.30 47.81 -42.06
N GLN A 52 -19.26 47.99 -42.89
CA GLN A 52 -18.68 47.34 -44.08
C GLN A 52 -17.36 48.12 -44.31
N ASP A 53 -16.27 47.46 -44.70
CA ASP A 53 -15.68 47.57 -46.05
C ASP A 53 -14.14 47.44 -46.13
N ALA A 54 -13.78 46.65 -47.15
CA ALA A 54 -12.59 46.60 -48.01
C ALA A 54 -11.15 46.43 -47.49
N GLY A 55 -10.54 45.33 -47.96
CA GLY A 55 -9.10 45.11 -48.04
C GLY A 55 -8.72 43.68 -48.45
N GLU A 56 -9.13 43.25 -49.65
CA GLU A 56 -8.83 41.95 -50.29
C GLU A 56 -7.32 41.69 -50.47
N VAL A 57 -6.88 40.44 -50.24
CA VAL A 57 -6.14 39.64 -51.23
C VAL A 57 -6.49 38.15 -51.02
N GLU A 58 -7.03 37.54 -52.06
CA GLU A 58 -7.51 36.15 -52.16
C GLU A 58 -6.47 35.27 -52.88
N MET A 59 -6.29 34.01 -52.45
CA MET A 59 -6.64 32.80 -53.23
C MET A 59 -5.83 31.56 -52.82
N GLY A 60 -6.57 30.47 -52.58
CA GLY A 60 -6.01 29.11 -52.55
C GLY A 60 -6.81 28.07 -51.74
N ARG A 61 -8.13 27.94 -51.98
CA ARG A 61 -8.98 26.85 -51.45
C ARG A 61 -8.79 25.54 -52.21
N THR A 62 -8.95 24.41 -51.52
CA THR A 62 -10.02 23.43 -51.79
C THR A 62 -10.35 22.64 -50.51
N ASP A 63 -11.61 22.74 -50.08
CA ASP A 63 -12.35 21.89 -49.14
C ASP A 63 -12.48 20.45 -49.72
N GLU A 64 -12.97 19.37 -49.07
CA GLU A 64 -14.20 19.27 -48.28
C GLU A 64 -14.34 17.84 -47.67
N THR A 65 -14.73 17.81 -46.38
CA THR A 65 -15.71 16.96 -45.67
C THR A 65 -15.71 15.42 -45.59
N ALA A 66 -16.37 14.98 -44.52
CA ALA A 66 -16.41 13.68 -43.89
C ALA A 66 -17.77 12.97 -44.05
N ALA A 67 -17.76 11.68 -43.70
CA ALA A 67 -18.86 10.85 -43.20
C ALA A 67 -19.88 10.26 -44.20
N ASP A 68 -20.18 8.99 -43.90
CA ASP A 68 -21.45 8.28 -44.07
C ASP A 68 -21.70 7.50 -45.38
N VAL A 69 -21.42 6.19 -45.37
CA VAL A 69 -22.17 5.19 -46.16
C VAL A 69 -22.19 3.84 -45.42
N ASP A 70 -23.25 3.59 -44.66
CA ASP A 70 -23.80 2.24 -44.43
C ASP A 70 -25.03 2.02 -45.33
N ARG A 71 -25.30 0.75 -45.64
CA ARG A 71 -26.44 0.13 -46.33
C ARG A 71 -26.36 -0.04 -47.85
N ARG A 72 -26.20 -1.33 -48.22
CA ARG A 72 -27.00 -2.13 -49.19
C ARG A 72 -26.21 -3.43 -49.43
N ARG A 73 -26.66 -4.65 -49.13
CA ARG A 73 -27.94 -5.32 -49.45
C ARG A 73 -28.13 -6.58 -48.59
N ARG A 74 -29.40 -6.86 -48.27
CA ARG A 74 -29.95 -8.14 -47.80
C ARG A 74 -30.00 -9.17 -48.94
N ASP A 75 -29.84 -10.46 -48.67
CA ASP A 75 -30.96 -11.42 -48.49
C ASP A 75 -30.48 -12.90 -48.52
N GLU A 76 -31.12 -13.71 -47.67
CA GLU A 76 -31.45 -15.16 -47.75
C GLU A 76 -30.33 -16.21 -48.04
N GLY A 77 -30.21 -17.36 -47.38
CA GLY A 77 -31.00 -18.08 -46.38
C GLY A 77 -30.40 -19.49 -46.12
N ASP A 78 -30.74 -20.05 -44.96
CA ASP A 78 -30.91 -21.46 -44.53
C ASP A 78 -29.87 -22.59 -44.82
N ARG A 79 -29.66 -23.40 -43.75
CA ARG A 79 -29.10 -24.77 -43.60
C ARG A 79 -27.61 -25.08 -43.83
N GLY A 80 -26.99 -25.58 -42.75
CA GLY A 80 -26.02 -26.68 -42.83
C GLY A 80 -24.91 -26.66 -41.79
N HIS A 81 -24.99 -27.52 -40.76
CA HIS A 81 -23.78 -28.00 -40.07
C HIS A 81 -22.93 -28.83 -41.04
N PRO A 82 -21.60 -28.68 -41.00
CA PRO A 82 -20.79 -29.76 -40.42
C PRO A 82 -19.56 -29.30 -39.62
N LYS A 83 -18.92 -30.31 -39.03
CA LYS A 83 -17.81 -30.33 -38.06
C LYS A 83 -16.44 -29.90 -38.64
N HIS A 84 -15.48 -29.82 -37.71
CA HIS A 84 -14.03 -29.53 -37.85
C HIS A 84 -13.70 -28.04 -37.92
N GLY A 85 -12.74 -27.49 -37.19
CA GLY A 85 -11.73 -28.02 -36.28
C GLY A 85 -10.76 -26.84 -36.11
N LEU A 86 -10.72 -26.23 -34.94
CA LEU A 86 -9.81 -25.11 -34.68
C LEU A 86 -8.58 -25.66 -33.97
N VAL A 87 -7.48 -25.52 -34.70
CA VAL A 87 -6.09 -25.66 -34.29
C VAL A 87 -5.83 -24.73 -33.12
N GLU A 88 -5.46 -25.29 -31.97
CA GLU A 88 -4.85 -24.54 -30.87
C GLU A 88 -3.50 -24.01 -31.35
N GLY A 89 -3.33 -22.68 -31.28
CA GLY A 89 -2.02 -22.05 -31.41
C GLY A 89 -1.29 -22.15 -30.08
N ASP A 90 -0.14 -22.82 -30.10
CA ASP A 90 0.81 -22.94 -28.98
C ASP A 90 1.08 -21.59 -28.31
N ARG A 91 0.62 -21.45 -27.07
CA ARG A 91 1.20 -20.52 -26.09
C ARG A 91 2.19 -21.33 -25.28
N ASN A 92 3.47 -21.07 -25.45
CA ASN A 92 4.54 -21.68 -24.68
C ASN A 92 4.62 -20.97 -23.31
N PRO A 93 4.20 -21.57 -22.18
CA PRO A 93 4.56 -21.05 -20.88
C PRO A 93 6.03 -21.40 -20.62
N LEU A 94 6.78 -20.52 -19.95
CA LEU A 94 8.12 -20.85 -19.46
C LEU A 94 8.00 -22.05 -18.52
N GLY A 95 8.27 -23.25 -19.04
CA GLY A 95 8.34 -24.48 -18.26
C GLY A 95 9.64 -24.48 -17.47
N PHE A 96 9.60 -24.02 -16.23
CA PHE A 96 10.67 -24.26 -15.27
C PHE A 96 10.65 -25.74 -14.89
N SER A 97 11.58 -26.53 -15.44
CA SER A 97 11.85 -27.89 -14.98
C SER A 97 12.87 -27.82 -13.86
N HIS A 98 12.41 -27.91 -12.61
CA HIS A 98 13.32 -28.06 -11.47
C HIS A 98 12.77 -29.07 -10.46
N ASP A 99 13.45 -30.21 -10.36
CA ASP A 99 13.46 -31.03 -9.16
C ASP A 99 13.97 -30.18 -8.00
N ALA A 100 13.14 -29.97 -6.99
CA ALA A 100 13.48 -29.18 -5.81
C ALA A 100 14.72 -29.74 -5.10
N PRO A 101 15.84 -29.00 -4.97
CA PRO A 101 16.89 -29.40 -4.08
C PRO A 101 16.45 -29.09 -2.64
N LYS A 102 16.55 -30.09 -1.76
CA LYS A 102 16.41 -29.89 -0.32
C LYS A 102 17.46 -28.89 0.13
N TYR A 103 17.03 -27.74 0.63
CA TYR A 103 17.88 -26.75 1.29
C TYR A 103 18.61 -27.44 2.47
N ASN A 104 19.90 -27.71 2.30
CA ASN A 104 20.79 -28.11 3.39
C ASN A 104 21.70 -26.91 3.67
N GLY A 105 21.72 -26.49 4.94
CA GLY A 105 22.35 -25.27 5.41
C GLY A 105 23.80 -25.08 4.92
N TYR A 106 24.10 -23.86 4.52
CA TYR A 106 25.45 -23.39 4.26
C TYR A 106 26.25 -23.38 5.57
N SER A 107 27.12 -24.36 5.74
CA SER A 107 28.22 -24.30 6.71
C SER A 107 29.42 -23.59 6.05
N ALA A 108 29.54 -22.28 6.24
CA ALA A 108 30.75 -21.54 5.91
C ALA A 108 31.78 -21.71 7.03
N GLY A 109 32.93 -22.32 6.69
CA GLY A 109 34.03 -22.57 7.62
C GLY A 109 34.74 -21.29 8.03
N PHE A 110 34.70 -20.98 9.33
CA PHE A 110 35.56 -19.97 9.93
C PHE A 110 36.98 -20.52 10.15
N GLN A 111 37.93 -20.06 9.33
CA GLN A 111 39.35 -20.16 9.66
C GLN A 111 39.73 -19.05 10.65
N ARG A 112 40.03 -19.44 11.89
CA ARG A 112 40.60 -18.55 12.92
C ARG A 112 42.02 -18.12 12.54
N ALA A 113 42.21 -16.83 12.26
CA ALA A 113 43.51 -16.18 12.36
C ALA A 113 43.77 -15.78 13.82
N GLY A 114 44.88 -16.26 14.39
CA GLY A 114 45.29 -15.97 15.76
C GLY A 114 45.82 -14.55 15.93
N ALA A 115 45.34 -13.85 16.95
CA ALA A 115 45.92 -12.60 17.42
C ALA A 115 46.67 -12.84 18.75
N ALA A 116 47.92 -12.39 18.77
CA ALA A 116 48.89 -12.56 19.84
C ALA A 116 48.55 -11.75 21.10
N ALA A 117 48.90 -12.31 22.25
CA ALA A 117 48.79 -11.70 23.56
C ALA A 117 49.95 -10.73 23.87
N VAL A 118 49.65 -9.63 24.55
CA VAL A 118 50.60 -8.86 25.39
C VAL A 118 49.86 -8.42 26.67
N PRO A 119 50.44 -8.58 27.87
CA PRO A 119 49.77 -8.27 29.14
C PRO A 119 50.17 -6.90 29.70
N GLY A 120 49.26 -6.24 30.43
CA GLY A 120 49.54 -4.99 31.14
C GLY A 120 48.51 -4.70 32.22
N SER A 121 48.99 -4.67 33.46
CA SER A 121 48.31 -4.57 34.75
C SER A 121 47.59 -3.25 35.06
N GLY A 122 46.50 -3.32 35.83
CA GLY A 122 45.95 -2.21 36.62
C GLY A 122 44.75 -2.63 37.47
N ARG A 123 44.91 -2.65 38.80
CA ARG A 123 43.85 -2.89 39.81
C ARG A 123 43.24 -1.55 40.26
N CYS A 124 42.13 -1.67 41.03
CA CYS A 124 41.38 -0.68 41.85
C CYS A 124 40.25 0.01 41.05
N ASP A 125 39.00 0.20 41.51
CA ASP A 125 38.26 0.04 42.77
C ASP A 125 36.76 0.10 42.38
N GLY A 126 35.87 -0.81 42.78
CA GLY A 126 34.98 -0.57 43.93
C GLY A 126 33.74 0.30 43.64
N SER A 127 32.76 -0.22 42.89
CA SER A 127 31.36 0.26 43.02
C SER A 127 30.39 -0.87 42.72
N ARG A 128 29.47 -1.10 43.66
CA ARG A 128 28.46 -2.16 43.63
C ARG A 128 27.40 -1.79 42.60
N TYR A 129 27.38 -2.49 41.47
CA TYR A 129 26.21 -2.54 40.60
C TYR A 129 25.58 -3.93 40.75
N ARG A 130 24.36 -3.97 41.28
CA ARG A 130 23.51 -5.18 41.26
C ARG A 130 23.18 -5.46 39.79
N PRO A 131 23.38 -6.69 39.27
CA PRO A 131 22.83 -7.01 37.97
C PRO A 131 21.30 -7.12 38.12
N THR A 132 20.59 -6.18 37.49
CA THR A 132 19.19 -6.35 37.10
C THR A 132 19.11 -7.58 36.20
N MET A 133 18.05 -8.38 36.42
CA MET A 133 17.79 -9.61 35.68
C MET A 133 17.85 -9.34 34.18
N THR A 134 18.83 -9.97 33.52
CA THR A 134 18.90 -10.12 32.08
C THR A 134 17.56 -10.69 31.60
N ALA A 135 16.88 -9.95 30.72
CA ALA A 135 15.75 -10.49 29.96
C ALA A 135 16.21 -11.81 29.33
N MET A 136 15.52 -12.89 29.68
CA MET A 136 15.77 -14.21 29.12
C MET A 136 15.49 -14.13 27.62
N ALA A 137 16.54 -14.07 26.81
CA ALA A 137 16.44 -14.37 25.38
C ALA A 137 15.80 -15.75 25.26
N ARG A 138 14.54 -15.79 24.81
CA ARG A 138 13.84 -17.05 24.54
C ARG A 138 14.53 -17.70 23.35
N GLY A 139 15.07 -18.89 23.57
CA GLY A 139 15.75 -19.66 22.53
C GLY A 139 14.81 -20.05 21.38
N PRO A 140 15.35 -20.43 20.22
CA PRO A 140 14.57 -20.78 19.04
C PRO A 140 13.57 -21.91 19.34
N GLY A 141 12.44 -21.89 18.64
CA GLY A 141 11.44 -22.96 18.72
C GLY A 141 12.02 -24.32 18.32
N PRO A 142 11.28 -25.42 18.52
CA PRO A 142 11.77 -26.79 18.34
C PRO A 142 12.35 -27.12 16.95
N ASN A 143 12.18 -26.24 15.96
CA ASN A 143 12.68 -26.37 14.59
C ASN A 143 13.67 -25.29 14.14
N GLY A 144 14.19 -24.44 15.04
CA GLY A 144 15.09 -23.34 14.65
C GLY A 144 14.38 -22.11 14.07
N GLN A 145 13.05 -22.13 13.94
CA GLN A 145 12.25 -20.95 13.63
C GLN A 145 12.28 -19.99 14.83
N ALA A 146 12.57 -18.72 14.56
CA ALA A 146 12.19 -17.66 15.49
C ALA A 146 10.67 -17.74 15.63
N VAL A 147 10.16 -17.71 16.87
CA VAL A 147 8.72 -17.66 17.12
C VAL A 147 8.41 -16.20 17.38
N GLU A 148 7.72 -15.57 16.44
CA GLU A 148 7.23 -14.22 16.60
C GLU A 148 6.26 -14.14 17.80
N PRO A 149 6.35 -13.07 18.63
CA PRO A 149 5.48 -12.92 19.79
C PRO A 149 4.05 -12.59 19.34
N PRO A 150 3.00 -13.13 19.99
CA PRO A 150 1.64 -12.79 19.62
C PRO A 150 1.37 -11.29 19.83
N LEU A 151 0.81 -10.64 18.81
CA LEU A 151 0.37 -9.24 18.93
C LEU A 151 -0.80 -9.11 19.90
N ARG A 152 -0.81 -8.05 20.68
CA ARG A 152 -1.87 -7.78 21.65
C ARG A 152 -2.95 -6.89 21.05
N VAL A 153 -4.17 -7.45 20.92
CA VAL A 153 -5.38 -6.69 20.56
C VAL A 153 -6.47 -6.96 21.60
N GLN A 154 -6.78 -5.97 22.42
CA GLN A 154 -7.79 -6.02 23.49
C GLN A 154 -8.98 -5.09 23.24
N SER A 155 -8.84 -4.15 22.31
CA SER A 155 -9.79 -3.10 21.98
C SER A 155 -9.87 -2.87 20.47
N ARG A 156 -10.94 -2.20 20.04
CA ARG A 156 -11.09 -1.76 18.65
C ARG A 156 -10.02 -0.74 18.25
N GLU A 157 -9.59 0.12 19.17
CA GLU A 157 -8.59 1.14 18.90
C GLU A 157 -7.24 0.51 18.50
N GLU A 158 -6.79 -0.51 19.25
CA GLU A 158 -5.58 -1.27 18.92
C GLU A 158 -5.72 -2.02 17.58
N LEU A 159 -6.90 -2.59 17.30
CA LEU A 159 -7.15 -3.23 16.01
C LEU A 159 -7.08 -2.24 14.84
N VAL A 160 -7.68 -1.05 15.00
CA VAL A 160 -7.68 0.02 13.99
C VAL A 160 -6.26 0.53 13.77
N TYR A 161 -5.45 0.62 14.83
CA TYR A 161 -4.04 0.99 14.73
C TYR A 161 -3.27 -0.01 13.84
N LEU A 162 -3.35 -1.31 14.13
CA LEU A 162 -2.67 -2.35 13.33
C LEU A 162 -3.16 -2.41 11.88
N LEU A 163 -4.46 -2.21 11.65
CA LEU A 163 -5.02 -2.15 10.29
C LEU A 163 -4.58 -0.89 9.54
N GLY A 164 -4.37 0.23 10.24
CA GLY A 164 -3.73 1.42 9.68
C GLY A 164 -2.30 1.13 9.23
N GLU A 165 -1.49 0.50 10.10
CA GLU A 165 -0.14 0.06 9.75
C GLU A 165 -0.12 -0.89 8.56
N ALA A 166 -1.06 -1.86 8.51
CA ALA A 166 -1.21 -2.76 7.38
C ALA A 166 -1.49 -2.01 6.08
N CYS A 167 -2.43 -1.04 6.08
CA CYS A 167 -2.71 -0.23 4.90
C CYS A 167 -1.48 0.57 4.44
N GLU A 168 -0.74 1.17 5.37
CA GLU A 168 0.49 1.89 5.02
C GLU A 168 1.58 0.96 4.46
N LEU A 169 1.71 -0.25 5.02
CA LEU A 169 2.66 -1.27 4.58
C LEU A 169 2.37 -1.67 3.13
N GLU A 170 1.14 -2.09 2.82
CA GLU A 170 0.75 -2.49 1.45
C GLU A 170 0.97 -1.35 0.45
N HIS A 171 0.63 -0.13 0.84
CA HIS A 171 0.82 1.05 -0.01
C HIS A 171 2.30 1.37 -0.22
N GLY A 172 3.14 1.20 0.81
CA GLY A 172 4.57 1.37 0.76
C GLY A 172 5.24 0.37 -0.18
N LEU A 173 4.94 -0.93 -0.02
CA LEU A 173 5.44 -2.02 -0.87
C LEU A 173 5.04 -1.79 -2.33
N LEU A 174 3.77 -1.43 -2.58
CA LEU A 174 3.27 -1.06 -3.89
C LEU A 174 4.14 0.03 -4.56
N CYS A 175 4.44 1.12 -3.84
CA CYS A 175 5.21 2.24 -4.37
C CYS A 175 6.68 1.86 -4.63
N GLU A 176 7.27 1.06 -3.75
CA GLU A 176 8.62 0.54 -3.88
C GLU A 176 8.77 -0.34 -5.13
N TYR A 177 7.84 -1.27 -5.35
CA TYR A 177 7.85 -2.15 -6.52
C TYR A 177 7.59 -1.38 -7.83
N LEU A 178 6.68 -0.39 -7.81
CA LEU A 178 6.48 0.51 -8.94
C LEU A 178 7.76 1.27 -9.30
N TYR A 179 8.49 1.78 -8.30
CA TYR A 179 9.73 2.51 -8.54
C TYR A 179 10.78 1.62 -9.24
N ALA A 180 10.98 0.39 -8.75
CA ALA A 180 11.87 -0.57 -9.40
C ALA A 180 11.42 -0.91 -10.81
N GLN A 181 10.12 -1.17 -11.03
CA GLN A 181 9.57 -1.45 -12.37
C GLN A 181 9.78 -0.29 -13.35
N PHE A 182 9.56 0.96 -12.93
CA PHE A 182 9.79 2.13 -13.79
C PHE A 182 11.27 2.41 -14.06
N SER A 183 12.18 1.93 -13.22
CA SER A 183 13.62 2.04 -13.44
C SER A 183 14.14 1.16 -14.57
N LEU A 184 13.45 0.07 -14.94
CA LEU A 184 13.88 -0.86 -15.97
C LEU A 184 14.08 -0.20 -17.34
N LYS A 185 15.19 -0.56 -18.01
CA LYS A 185 15.45 -0.21 -19.41
C LYS A 185 14.40 -0.81 -20.33
N ARG A 186 14.07 -0.11 -21.43
CA ARG A 186 12.93 -0.41 -22.31
C ARG A 186 13.33 -0.79 -23.73
N GLY A 187 14.60 -0.64 -24.09
CA GLY A 187 15.06 -0.99 -25.43
C GLY A 187 16.56 -1.20 -25.52
N VAL A 188 16.99 -1.87 -26.59
CA VAL A 188 18.42 -2.13 -26.88
C VAL A 188 19.25 -0.86 -27.05
N ALA A 189 18.61 0.25 -27.40
CA ALA A 189 19.26 1.56 -27.48
C ALA A 189 19.80 2.04 -26.11
N GLU A 190 19.33 1.44 -25.00
CA GLU A 190 19.79 1.71 -23.64
C GLU A 190 20.97 0.80 -23.20
N GLY A 191 21.62 0.14 -24.17
CA GLY A 191 22.86 -0.61 -23.96
C GLY A 191 22.67 -2.04 -23.44
N VAL A 192 21.52 -2.65 -23.70
CA VAL A 192 21.26 -4.08 -23.42
C VAL A 192 21.11 -4.85 -24.73
N THR A 193 21.45 -6.14 -24.72
CA THR A 193 21.21 -7.02 -25.88
C THR A 193 19.73 -7.35 -26.03
N LEU A 194 19.33 -7.91 -27.18
CA LEU A 194 17.96 -8.39 -27.39
C LEU A 194 17.55 -9.47 -26.37
N ASP A 195 18.46 -10.40 -26.07
CA ASP A 195 18.20 -11.47 -25.10
C ASP A 195 18.08 -10.93 -23.67
N GLN A 196 18.93 -9.98 -23.30
CA GLN A 196 18.83 -9.27 -22.02
C GLN A 196 17.52 -8.48 -21.91
N LEU A 197 17.11 -7.80 -22.99
CA LEU A 197 15.85 -7.06 -23.02
C LEU A 197 14.64 -7.99 -22.85
N ALA A 198 14.65 -9.17 -23.48
CA ALA A 198 13.58 -10.15 -23.30
C ALA A 198 13.46 -10.62 -21.84
N ARG A 199 14.58 -10.80 -21.14
CA ARG A 199 14.60 -11.12 -19.70
C ARG A 199 14.06 -9.97 -18.85
N ILE A 200 14.50 -8.74 -19.12
CA ILE A 200 14.00 -7.53 -18.45
C ILE A 200 12.47 -7.43 -18.60
N GLN A 201 11.93 -7.67 -19.79
CA GLN A 201 10.49 -7.65 -20.05
C GLN A 201 9.73 -8.77 -19.32
N ALA A 202 10.35 -9.95 -19.17
CA ALA A 202 9.78 -11.04 -18.39
C ALA A 202 9.73 -10.67 -16.90
N TRP A 203 10.82 -10.16 -16.33
CA TRP A 203 10.87 -9.69 -14.93
C TRP A 203 9.88 -8.55 -14.69
N GLU A 204 9.77 -7.61 -15.63
CA GLU A 204 8.78 -6.54 -15.57
C GLU A 204 7.35 -7.08 -15.51
N THR A 205 7.02 -8.08 -16.34
CA THR A 205 5.69 -8.71 -16.31
C THR A 205 5.39 -9.29 -14.92
N THR A 206 6.35 -10.01 -14.34
CA THR A 206 6.21 -10.59 -12.99
C THR A 206 6.06 -9.51 -11.92
N LEU A 207 6.84 -8.42 -11.99
CA LEU A 207 6.71 -7.28 -11.08
C LEU A 207 5.34 -6.62 -11.18
N ILE A 208 4.82 -6.41 -12.40
CA ILE A 208 3.50 -5.83 -12.62
C ILE A 208 2.41 -6.70 -11.99
N ASP A 209 2.55 -8.02 -12.04
CA ASP A 209 1.60 -8.92 -11.38
C ASP A 209 1.64 -8.76 -9.85
N VAL A 210 2.83 -8.72 -9.24
CA VAL A 210 2.99 -8.46 -7.79
C VAL A 210 2.41 -7.09 -7.41
N ILE A 211 2.74 -6.04 -8.17
CA ILE A 211 2.22 -4.67 -7.97
C ILE A 211 0.67 -4.65 -7.96
N LYS A 212 0.03 -5.38 -8.87
CA LYS A 212 -1.45 -5.48 -8.88
C LYS A 212 -1.98 -6.23 -7.67
N GLN A 213 -1.26 -7.22 -7.17
CA GLN A 213 -1.61 -7.94 -5.94
C GLN A 213 -1.49 -7.00 -4.73
N GLU A 214 -0.48 -6.14 -4.65
CA GLU A 214 -0.40 -5.13 -3.56
C GLU A 214 -1.54 -4.11 -3.62
N MET A 215 -2.00 -3.72 -4.83
CA MET A 215 -3.21 -2.89 -4.97
C MET A 215 -4.46 -3.61 -4.42
N LEU A 216 -4.56 -4.93 -4.68
CA LEU A 216 -5.63 -5.77 -4.13
C LEU A 216 -5.50 -5.89 -2.60
N HIS A 217 -4.29 -6.06 -2.07
CA HIS A 217 -4.03 -6.17 -0.63
C HIS A 217 -4.43 -4.89 0.10
N LEU A 218 -4.02 -3.73 -0.42
CA LEU A 218 -4.45 -2.44 0.11
C LEU A 218 -5.98 -2.29 0.13
N ALA A 219 -6.66 -2.73 -0.94
CA ALA A 219 -8.12 -2.71 -1.00
C ALA A 219 -8.77 -3.66 0.02
N LEU A 220 -8.21 -4.86 0.22
CA LEU A 220 -8.69 -5.84 1.22
C LEU A 220 -8.43 -5.36 2.65
N ALA A 221 -7.24 -4.85 2.96
CA ALA A 221 -6.90 -4.25 4.25
C ALA A 221 -7.85 -3.07 4.57
N THR A 222 -8.12 -2.23 3.56
CA THR A 222 -9.09 -1.13 3.69
C THR A 222 -10.51 -1.65 3.91
N ASN A 223 -10.94 -2.72 3.21
CA ASN A 223 -12.24 -3.36 3.47
C ASN A 223 -12.36 -3.83 4.93
N ILE A 224 -11.32 -4.48 5.47
CA ILE A 224 -11.32 -4.93 6.87
C ILE A 224 -11.41 -3.71 7.81
N LEU A 225 -10.59 -2.67 7.57
CA LEU A 225 -10.58 -1.44 8.35
C LEU A 225 -11.93 -0.73 8.35
N THR A 226 -12.56 -0.54 7.19
CA THR A 226 -13.88 0.12 7.12
C THR A 226 -14.98 -0.77 7.68
N SER A 227 -14.87 -2.10 7.58
CA SER A 227 -15.86 -3.04 8.14
C SER A 227 -15.97 -2.95 9.66
N VAL A 228 -14.88 -2.59 10.36
CA VAL A 228 -14.88 -2.36 11.81
C VAL A 228 -15.27 -0.92 12.19
N GLY A 229 -15.75 -0.13 11.23
CA GLY A 229 -16.26 1.23 11.44
C GLY A 229 -15.19 2.32 11.48
N ALA A 230 -13.96 2.03 11.08
CA ALA A 230 -12.91 3.05 10.94
C ALA A 230 -12.98 3.73 9.55
N ALA A 231 -12.36 4.90 9.45
CA ALA A 231 -12.15 5.56 8.17
C ALA A 231 -11.06 4.81 7.35
N PRO A 232 -11.10 4.84 6.02
CA PRO A 232 -10.02 4.29 5.21
C PRO A 232 -8.69 5.02 5.48
N HIS A 233 -7.59 4.29 5.35
CA HIS A 233 -6.26 4.81 5.65
C HIS A 233 -5.39 4.81 4.39
N PHE A 234 -5.32 5.97 3.73
CA PHE A 234 -4.51 6.20 2.53
C PHE A 234 -3.39 7.21 2.79
N GLU A 235 -2.84 7.22 4.00
CA GLU A 235 -1.67 8.04 4.32
C GLU A 235 -0.44 7.59 3.52
N ARG A 236 0.49 8.52 3.34
CA ARG A 236 1.66 8.36 2.46
C ARG A 236 2.89 9.03 3.07
N PRO A 237 3.59 8.35 3.98
CA PRO A 237 4.85 8.85 4.49
C PRO A 237 5.87 9.09 3.36
N ASN A 238 6.81 10.01 3.56
CA ASN A 238 7.92 10.18 2.62
C ASN A 238 8.87 8.99 2.71
N PHE A 239 9.40 8.55 1.58
CA PHE A 239 10.43 7.50 1.54
C PHE A 239 11.83 8.06 1.88
N PRO A 240 12.72 7.24 2.48
CA PRO A 240 12.44 5.92 3.06
C PRO A 240 11.54 6.04 4.29
N ILE A 241 10.57 5.14 4.42
CA ILE A 241 9.71 5.08 5.60
C ILE A 241 10.53 4.40 6.70
N ARG A 242 11.11 5.23 7.58
CA ARG A 242 11.96 4.80 8.70
C ARG A 242 11.13 4.63 9.97
N SER A 243 11.49 3.62 10.76
CA SER A 243 10.97 3.10 12.05
C SER A 243 10.46 4.07 13.15
N ARG A 244 9.70 5.11 12.81
CA ARG A 244 8.91 5.87 13.79
C ARG A 244 7.55 5.24 14.07
N TRP A 245 7.05 4.42 13.12
CA TRP A 245 5.73 3.81 13.15
C TRP A 245 5.75 2.30 12.96
N TYR A 246 6.84 1.75 12.39
CA TYR A 246 7.03 0.32 12.15
C TYR A 246 8.10 -0.29 13.07
N PRO A 247 8.11 -1.63 13.20
CA PRO A 247 9.21 -2.37 13.79
C PRO A 247 10.58 -1.94 13.23
N PRO A 248 11.65 -1.85 14.05
CA PRO A 248 12.95 -1.30 13.65
C PRO A 248 13.63 -2.00 12.49
N ASP A 249 13.25 -3.26 12.24
CA ASP A 249 13.75 -4.14 11.21
C ASP A 249 12.90 -4.12 9.93
N VAL A 250 11.85 -3.29 9.85
CA VAL A 250 11.06 -3.05 8.65
C VAL A 250 11.37 -1.65 8.12
N GLN A 251 11.97 -1.59 6.95
CA GLN A 251 12.25 -0.35 6.23
C GLN A 251 11.69 -0.48 4.82
N ILE A 252 10.92 0.51 4.38
CA ILE A 252 10.40 0.58 3.00
C ILE A 252 11.15 1.70 2.29
N ALA A 253 11.82 1.41 1.18
CA ALA A 253 12.63 2.39 0.47
C ALA A 253 12.59 2.23 -1.04
N LEU A 254 12.61 3.37 -1.74
CA LEU A 254 12.64 3.38 -3.19
C LEU A 254 14.04 2.98 -3.70
N GLU A 255 14.11 1.83 -4.36
CA GLU A 255 15.34 1.31 -4.96
C GLU A 255 15.16 0.99 -6.44
N PRO A 256 16.08 1.42 -7.34
CA PRO A 256 16.03 0.97 -8.73
C PRO A 256 16.24 -0.54 -8.79
N PHE A 257 15.67 -1.16 -9.83
CA PHE A 257 15.74 -2.60 -10.03
C PHE A 257 17.19 -3.08 -10.10
N GLY A 258 17.50 -4.11 -9.32
CA GLY A 258 18.81 -4.73 -9.28
C GLY A 258 18.90 -5.69 -8.10
N GLU A 259 20.09 -6.26 -7.89
CA GLU A 259 20.30 -7.24 -6.82
C GLU A 259 19.89 -6.71 -5.43
N ARG A 260 20.25 -5.45 -5.13
CA ARG A 260 19.94 -4.83 -3.83
C ARG A 260 18.44 -4.73 -3.60
N ALA A 261 17.69 -4.23 -4.59
CA ALA A 261 16.23 -4.15 -4.52
C ALA A 261 15.60 -5.54 -4.39
N LEU A 262 16.02 -6.51 -5.21
CA LEU A 262 15.46 -7.86 -5.18
C LEU A 262 15.68 -8.57 -3.83
N ARG A 263 16.87 -8.42 -3.23
CA ARG A 263 17.15 -8.95 -1.90
C ARG A 263 16.32 -8.27 -0.82
N HIS A 264 16.10 -6.95 -0.95
CA HIS A 264 15.24 -6.20 -0.05
C HIS A 264 13.78 -6.63 -0.15
N PHE A 265 13.25 -6.81 -1.37
CA PHE A 265 11.89 -7.30 -1.60
C PHE A 265 11.71 -8.71 -1.02
N MET A 266 12.69 -9.60 -1.22
CA MET A 266 12.68 -10.93 -0.61
C MET A 266 12.66 -10.87 0.93
N TYR A 267 13.35 -9.91 1.53
CA TYR A 267 13.33 -9.72 2.97
C TYR A 267 11.95 -9.27 3.47
N LEU A 268 11.32 -8.32 2.79
CA LEU A 268 9.99 -7.81 3.16
C LEU A 268 8.90 -8.88 3.01
N GLU A 269 8.95 -9.67 1.93
CA GLU A 269 7.98 -10.75 1.64
C GLU A 269 8.29 -12.08 2.33
N ARG A 270 9.35 -12.15 3.15
CA ARG A 270 9.81 -13.43 3.70
C ARG A 270 8.70 -14.09 4.54
N PRO A 271 8.52 -15.42 4.43
CA PRO A 271 7.60 -16.14 5.29
C PRO A 271 7.91 -15.96 6.78
N GLU A 272 6.84 -15.89 7.59
CA GLU A 272 6.93 -15.94 9.05
C GLU A 272 7.87 -17.06 9.54
N GLY A 273 8.74 -16.73 10.49
CA GLY A 273 9.74 -17.63 11.07
C GLY A 273 10.94 -17.93 10.16
N MET A 274 11.02 -17.38 8.95
CA MET A 274 12.18 -17.53 8.06
C MET A 274 13.31 -16.57 8.45
N PRO A 275 14.49 -17.07 8.87
CA PRO A 275 15.64 -16.22 9.08
C PRO A 275 16.21 -15.79 7.72
N LEU A 276 16.03 -14.52 7.38
CA LEU A 276 16.62 -13.88 6.20
C LEU A 276 17.16 -12.51 6.61
N GLU A 277 18.39 -12.21 6.19
CA GLU A 277 18.98 -10.88 6.37
C GLU A 277 18.61 -9.99 5.19
N ASP A 278 18.35 -8.72 5.48
CA ASP A 278 18.10 -7.71 4.46
C ASP A 278 19.38 -7.36 3.67
N ALA A 279 19.23 -6.66 2.56
CA ALA A 279 20.33 -6.20 1.73
C ALA A 279 21.24 -5.21 2.49
N GLU A 280 22.52 -5.15 2.08
CA GLU A 280 23.48 -4.21 2.67
C GLU A 280 22.97 -2.76 2.56
N GLY A 281 23.00 -2.03 3.68
CA GLY A 281 22.50 -0.66 3.79
C GLY A 281 21.11 -0.52 4.40
N PHE A 282 20.40 -1.64 4.64
CA PHE A 282 19.08 -1.68 5.30
C PHE A 282 19.12 -2.16 6.76
N ALA A 283 20.28 -2.09 7.41
CA ALA A 283 20.41 -2.50 8.80
C ALA A 283 19.47 -1.69 9.71
N ALA A 284 18.81 -2.38 10.64
CA ALA A 284 17.88 -1.77 11.60
C ALA A 284 18.48 -0.50 12.21
N LEU A 285 17.84 0.63 11.95
CA LEU A 285 18.16 1.88 12.63
C LEU A 285 17.90 1.64 14.11
N GLY A 286 18.93 1.83 14.94
CA GLY A 286 19.00 1.32 16.31
C GLY A 286 17.68 1.42 17.06
N GLN A 287 17.33 0.35 17.79
CA GLN A 287 16.08 0.19 18.54
C GLN A 287 15.69 1.50 19.23
N MET A 288 14.66 2.19 18.72
CA MET A 288 13.93 3.14 19.56
C MET A 288 13.10 2.29 20.51
N GLN A 289 13.67 1.96 21.67
CA GLN A 289 12.89 1.36 22.74
C GLN A 289 11.81 2.37 23.15
N PRO A 290 10.51 2.02 23.05
CA PRO A 290 9.48 2.81 23.67
C PRO A 290 9.82 2.95 25.15
N LEU A 291 9.68 4.15 25.71
CA LEU A 291 9.96 4.46 27.11
C LEU A 291 9.08 3.67 28.12
N THR A 292 8.18 2.80 27.64
CA THR A 292 7.02 2.28 28.39
C THR A 292 6.76 0.78 28.19
N ALA A 293 7.77 -0.04 27.90
CA ALA A 293 7.58 -1.50 27.71
C ALA A 293 6.93 -2.23 28.91
N ASP A 294 6.94 -1.64 30.11
CA ASP A 294 6.38 -2.21 31.35
C ASP A 294 5.05 -1.56 31.81
N ASP A 295 4.49 -0.58 31.08
CA ASP A 295 3.23 0.08 31.45
C ASP A 295 2.06 -0.54 30.66
N PRO A 296 1.03 -1.11 31.30
CA PRO A 296 -0.17 -1.55 30.60
C PRO A 296 -0.85 -0.33 29.95
N GLN A 297 -0.53 -0.09 28.68
CA GLN A 297 -1.11 0.99 27.91
C GLN A 297 -2.63 0.80 27.84
N LEU A 298 -3.34 1.88 28.15
CA LEU A 298 -4.79 1.98 27.98
C LEU A 298 -5.16 2.44 26.57
N THR A 299 -4.24 3.12 25.89
CA THR A 299 -4.35 3.60 24.51
C THR A 299 -3.68 2.62 23.57
N ALA A 300 -4.10 2.61 22.31
CA ALA A 300 -3.36 1.89 21.28
C ALA A 300 -1.93 2.41 21.16
N GLY A 301 -0.99 1.50 20.95
CA GLY A 301 0.43 1.81 20.81
C GLY A 301 1.11 0.83 19.85
N PRO A 302 2.40 1.08 19.52
CA PRO A 302 3.15 0.24 18.62
C PRO A 302 3.27 -1.19 19.15
N GLU A 303 3.00 -2.18 18.29
CA GLU A 303 3.25 -3.59 18.56
C GLU A 303 4.46 -4.07 17.74
N GLU A 304 5.23 -5.00 18.28
CA GLU A 304 6.41 -5.54 17.60
C GLU A 304 6.01 -6.70 16.67
N TRP A 305 5.78 -6.40 15.39
CA TRP A 305 5.69 -7.39 14.32
C TRP A 305 7.00 -7.47 13.50
N HIS A 306 7.15 -8.47 12.62
CA HIS A 306 8.44 -8.71 11.92
C HIS A 306 8.27 -9.08 10.44
N THR A 307 7.16 -9.71 10.08
CA THR A 307 6.79 -10.05 8.70
C THR A 307 5.35 -9.61 8.42
N VAL A 308 5.01 -9.49 7.13
CA VAL A 308 3.63 -9.23 6.68
C VAL A 308 2.68 -10.30 7.25
N GLY A 309 3.05 -11.58 7.16
CA GLY A 309 2.28 -12.69 7.73
C GLY A 309 2.05 -12.53 9.23
N HIS A 310 3.08 -12.17 10.00
CA HIS A 310 2.95 -11.97 11.43
C HIS A 310 1.95 -10.85 11.77
N LEU A 311 2.01 -9.70 11.08
CA LEU A 311 1.06 -8.59 11.26
C LEU A 311 -0.38 -9.05 11.04
N TYR A 312 -0.67 -9.66 9.89
CA TYR A 312 -2.04 -10.07 9.56
C TYR A 312 -2.58 -11.20 10.44
N ARG A 313 -1.72 -12.10 10.92
CA ARG A 313 -2.12 -13.15 11.87
C ARG A 313 -2.45 -12.57 13.23
N GLY A 314 -1.72 -11.53 13.66
CA GLY A 314 -2.08 -10.75 14.85
C GLY A 314 -3.42 -10.04 14.70
N ILE A 315 -3.68 -9.43 13.53
CA ILE A 315 -4.98 -8.81 13.19
C ILE A 315 -6.11 -9.84 13.22
N GLU A 316 -5.92 -11.01 12.61
CA GLU A 316 -6.89 -12.12 12.60
C GLU A 316 -7.22 -12.59 14.03
N ALA A 317 -6.19 -12.81 14.84
CA ALA A 317 -6.36 -13.20 16.24
C ALA A 317 -7.08 -12.11 17.06
N GLY A 318 -6.78 -10.84 16.80
CA GLY A 318 -7.45 -9.70 17.41
C GLY A 318 -8.92 -9.59 17.05
N LEU A 319 -9.26 -9.75 15.76
CA LEU A 319 -10.64 -9.82 15.30
C LEU A 319 -11.40 -10.96 15.99
N ALA A 320 -10.83 -12.17 16.01
CA ALA A 320 -11.44 -13.32 16.68
C ALA A 320 -11.67 -13.06 18.18
N HIS A 321 -10.71 -12.44 18.87
CA HIS A 321 -10.84 -12.08 20.28
C HIS A 321 -11.98 -11.07 20.52
N LEU A 322 -12.06 -10.01 19.71
CA LEU A 322 -13.12 -9.01 19.83
C LEU A 322 -14.49 -9.59 19.51
N VAL A 323 -14.59 -10.50 18.53
CA VAL A 323 -15.84 -11.19 18.18
C VAL A 323 -16.30 -12.13 19.28
N ASP A 324 -15.38 -12.88 19.91
CA ASP A 324 -15.71 -13.70 21.10
C ASP A 324 -16.26 -12.85 22.25
N ARG A 325 -15.67 -11.66 22.45
CA ARG A 325 -16.05 -10.76 23.54
C ARG A 325 -17.35 -10.00 23.32
N TYR A 326 -17.56 -9.48 22.10
CA TYR A 326 -18.64 -8.52 21.81
C TYR A 326 -19.69 -9.06 20.85
N GLY A 327 -19.40 -10.15 20.14
CA GLY A 327 -20.21 -10.67 19.06
C GLY A 327 -19.92 -9.98 17.72
N ASP A 328 -20.13 -10.72 16.63
CA ASP A 328 -19.79 -10.31 15.27
C ASP A 328 -20.44 -8.96 14.88
N ALA A 329 -21.75 -8.82 15.09
CA ALA A 329 -22.48 -7.58 14.80
C ALA A 329 -22.02 -6.35 15.59
N ALA A 330 -21.36 -6.54 16.73
CA ALA A 330 -20.78 -5.44 17.50
C ALA A 330 -19.37 -5.08 17.01
N VAL A 331 -18.66 -5.99 16.35
CA VAL A 331 -17.34 -5.75 15.76
C VAL A 331 -17.47 -5.18 14.35
N PHE A 332 -18.29 -5.77 13.49
CA PHE A 332 -18.45 -5.36 12.10
C PHE A 332 -19.60 -4.34 11.96
N ILE A 333 -19.30 -3.10 12.35
CA ILE A 333 -20.26 -1.98 12.40
C ILE A 333 -20.15 -1.03 11.20
N GLY A 334 -19.22 -1.32 10.28
CA GLY A 334 -18.95 -0.54 9.09
C GLY A 334 -20.14 -0.51 8.12
N PRO A 335 -20.31 0.58 7.35
CA PRO A 335 -21.38 0.64 6.37
C PRO A 335 -21.10 -0.37 5.24
N PRO A 336 -22.05 -1.25 4.87
CA PRO A 336 -21.84 -2.26 3.80
C PRO A 336 -21.47 -1.69 2.44
N LYS A 337 -21.79 -0.41 2.20
CA LYS A 337 -21.45 0.30 0.97
C LYS A 337 -20.00 0.81 0.93
N ALA A 338 -19.29 0.84 2.07
CA ALA A 338 -17.87 1.21 2.15
C ALA A 338 -16.94 0.01 1.88
N GLN A 339 -17.41 -0.94 1.06
CA GLN A 339 -16.69 -2.16 0.72
C GLN A 339 -16.40 -2.15 -0.77
N ALA A 340 -15.13 -2.24 -1.11
CA ALA A 340 -14.68 -2.49 -2.47
C ALA A 340 -14.95 -3.94 -2.82
N THR A 341 -15.50 -4.18 -4.01
CA THR A 341 -15.86 -5.53 -4.46
C THR A 341 -15.45 -5.76 -5.91
N THR A 342 -15.46 -7.03 -6.30
CA THR A 342 -15.28 -7.46 -7.69
C THR A 342 -16.25 -6.80 -8.68
N GLU A 343 -17.38 -6.25 -8.24
CA GLU A 343 -18.34 -5.58 -9.12
C GLU A 343 -17.79 -4.27 -9.71
N VAL A 344 -16.87 -3.63 -8.97
CA VAL A 344 -16.25 -2.35 -9.38
C VAL A 344 -14.85 -2.55 -9.92
N PHE A 345 -14.05 -3.42 -9.30
CA PHE A 345 -12.62 -3.56 -9.61
C PHE A 345 -12.27 -4.83 -10.39
N GLU A 346 -13.24 -5.71 -10.66
CA GLU A 346 -13.08 -6.92 -11.47
C GLU A 346 -12.03 -7.93 -10.93
N TRP A 347 -11.57 -7.79 -9.69
CA TRP A 347 -10.76 -8.78 -8.99
C TRP A 347 -11.63 -9.81 -8.25
N PRO A 348 -11.61 -11.10 -8.63
CA PRO A 348 -12.44 -12.12 -8.00
C PRO A 348 -12.21 -12.28 -6.50
N GLN A 349 -10.99 -12.02 -6.03
CA GLN A 349 -10.61 -12.11 -4.62
C GLN A 349 -11.11 -10.92 -3.80
N LEU A 350 -11.42 -9.79 -4.44
CA LEU A 350 -11.90 -8.60 -3.75
C LEU A 350 -13.38 -8.77 -3.39
N THR A 351 -13.61 -9.28 -2.18
CA THR A 351 -14.94 -9.52 -1.63
C THR A 351 -15.21 -8.60 -0.44
N ALA A 352 -16.48 -8.28 -0.21
CA ALA A 352 -16.88 -7.49 0.94
C ALA A 352 -16.58 -8.23 2.25
N VAL A 353 -16.07 -7.49 3.23
CA VAL A 353 -15.85 -7.93 4.60
C VAL A 353 -17.00 -7.45 5.47
N THR A 354 -17.75 -8.40 6.02
CA THR A 354 -18.96 -8.13 6.80
C THR A 354 -19.03 -8.91 8.11
N ASP A 355 -18.12 -9.86 8.32
CA ASP A 355 -18.07 -10.76 9.46
C ASP A 355 -16.63 -11.31 9.64
N LEU A 356 -16.40 -12.06 10.73
CA LEU A 356 -15.09 -12.66 11.00
C LEU A 356 -14.64 -13.58 9.87
N ALA A 357 -15.57 -14.36 9.30
CA ALA A 357 -15.25 -15.34 8.27
C ALA A 357 -14.76 -14.68 6.97
N SER A 358 -15.37 -13.57 6.56
CA SER A 358 -14.97 -12.78 5.41
C SER A 358 -13.66 -12.02 5.66
N ALA A 359 -13.44 -11.51 6.87
CA ALA A 359 -12.17 -10.90 7.25
C ALA A 359 -11.01 -11.92 7.21
N SER A 360 -11.19 -13.11 7.78
CA SER A 360 -10.19 -14.20 7.71
C SER A 360 -9.87 -14.60 6.28
N ARG A 361 -10.88 -14.68 5.38
CA ARG A 361 -10.62 -14.97 3.95
C ARG A 361 -9.82 -13.87 3.26
N ALA A 362 -10.10 -12.61 3.56
CA ALA A 362 -9.34 -11.48 3.02
C ALA A 362 -7.87 -11.54 3.49
N ILE A 363 -7.65 -11.83 4.77
CA ILE A 363 -6.32 -12.02 5.36
C ILE A 363 -5.58 -13.20 4.72
N GLU A 364 -6.26 -14.35 4.56
CA GLU A 364 -5.69 -15.54 3.92
C GLU A 364 -5.22 -15.22 2.49
N VAL A 365 -6.01 -14.49 1.71
CA VAL A 365 -5.61 -14.04 0.36
C VAL A 365 -4.32 -13.21 0.38
N ILE A 366 -4.21 -12.25 1.31
CA ILE A 366 -3.03 -11.37 1.41
C ILE A 366 -1.78 -12.20 1.77
N VAL A 367 -1.89 -13.03 2.80
CA VAL A 367 -0.77 -13.85 3.29
C VAL A 367 -0.33 -14.89 2.26
N GLU A 368 -1.28 -15.59 1.62
CA GLU A 368 -0.96 -16.58 0.59
C GLU A 368 -0.31 -15.97 -0.65
N GLN A 369 -0.70 -14.75 -1.04
CA GLN A 369 -0.10 -14.09 -2.19
C GLN A 369 1.28 -13.49 -1.86
N GLY A 370 1.46 -12.90 -0.69
CA GLY A 370 2.73 -12.33 -0.23
C GLY A 370 3.80 -13.39 0.05
N GLU A 371 3.60 -14.18 1.11
CA GLU A 371 4.59 -15.15 1.61
C GLU A 371 4.33 -16.61 1.19
N GLY A 372 3.11 -16.91 0.73
CA GLY A 372 2.68 -18.27 0.39
C GLY A 372 2.07 -19.02 1.57
N ALA A 373 1.25 -20.03 1.26
CA ALA A 373 0.81 -20.99 2.28
C ALA A 373 2.03 -21.74 2.85
N ARG A 374 1.99 -22.17 4.12
CA ARG A 374 3.09 -22.90 4.80
C ARG A 374 3.63 -24.07 3.97
N GLY A 375 4.63 -23.82 3.13
CA GLY A 375 5.28 -24.81 2.25
C GLY A 375 5.04 -24.65 0.74
N ASP A 376 4.19 -23.73 0.28
CA ASP A 376 3.95 -23.43 -1.16
C ASP A 376 4.21 -21.93 -1.46
N TRP A 377 5.44 -21.49 -1.20
CA TRP A 377 5.89 -20.11 -1.42
C TRP A 377 6.31 -19.82 -2.87
N ILE A 378 6.38 -20.83 -3.73
CA ILE A 378 6.96 -20.68 -5.09
C ILE A 378 6.18 -19.67 -5.93
N ASN A 379 4.86 -19.66 -5.79
CA ASN A 379 3.98 -18.76 -6.55
C ASN A 379 3.65 -17.45 -5.80
N SER A 380 4.14 -17.29 -4.57
CA SER A 380 3.99 -16.08 -3.76
C SER A 380 4.91 -14.96 -4.26
N HIS A 381 4.77 -13.76 -3.72
CA HIS A 381 5.67 -12.64 -4.01
C HIS A 381 7.12 -13.00 -3.67
N PHE A 382 7.34 -13.60 -2.50
CA PHE A 382 8.66 -14.11 -2.12
C PHE A 382 9.27 -15.04 -3.18
N GLY A 383 8.50 -16.05 -3.62
CA GLY A 383 8.97 -17.01 -4.62
C GLY A 383 9.24 -16.38 -6.00
N LYS A 384 8.39 -15.44 -6.41
CA LYS A 384 8.59 -14.66 -7.63
C LYS A 384 9.89 -13.84 -7.56
N PHE A 385 10.16 -13.18 -6.44
CA PHE A 385 11.40 -12.41 -6.25
C PHE A 385 12.64 -13.31 -6.22
N VAL A 386 12.57 -14.48 -5.57
CA VAL A 386 13.63 -15.50 -5.64
C VAL A 386 13.91 -15.89 -7.09
N GLY A 387 12.88 -16.22 -7.87
CA GLY A 387 13.03 -16.60 -9.28
C GLY A 387 13.64 -15.49 -10.14
N ILE A 388 13.23 -14.23 -9.94
CA ILE A 388 13.83 -13.08 -10.63
C ILE A 388 15.30 -12.92 -10.23
N LEU A 389 15.63 -13.02 -8.93
CA LEU A 389 17.00 -12.88 -8.45
C LEU A 389 17.92 -13.98 -9.01
N GLU A 390 17.47 -15.23 -9.02
CA GLU A 390 18.23 -16.34 -9.59
C GLU A 390 18.53 -16.10 -11.08
N ASP A 391 17.53 -15.68 -11.86
CA ASP A 391 17.73 -15.37 -13.29
C ASP A 391 18.64 -14.16 -13.51
N TYR A 392 18.45 -13.09 -12.71
CA TYR A 392 19.32 -11.91 -12.72
C TYR A 392 20.79 -12.28 -12.45
N LEU A 393 21.04 -13.10 -11.44
CA LEU A 393 22.39 -13.56 -11.10
C LEU A 393 23.00 -14.44 -12.19
N ALA A 394 22.18 -15.28 -12.84
CA ALA A 394 22.63 -16.08 -13.98
C ALA A 394 23.06 -15.19 -15.17
N VAL A 395 22.32 -14.12 -15.47
CA VAL A 395 22.72 -13.15 -16.49
C VAL A 395 24.01 -12.44 -16.10
N ARG A 396 24.12 -11.97 -14.86
CA ARG A 396 25.31 -11.28 -14.33
C ARG A 396 26.56 -12.16 -14.29
N ALA A 397 26.41 -13.47 -14.09
CA ALA A 397 27.53 -14.41 -14.13
C ALA A 397 28.13 -14.52 -15.55
N VAL A 398 27.31 -14.36 -16.59
CA VAL A 398 27.75 -14.34 -17.99
C VAL A 398 28.27 -12.95 -18.39
N ASP A 399 27.57 -11.89 -17.96
CA ASP A 399 27.92 -10.49 -18.23
C ASP A 399 27.95 -9.67 -16.93
N PRO A 400 29.13 -9.55 -16.29
CA PRO A 400 29.30 -8.74 -15.09
C PRO A 400 29.14 -7.22 -15.29
N SER A 401 28.93 -6.76 -16.53
CA SER A 401 28.62 -5.36 -16.85
C SER A 401 27.13 -5.12 -17.07
N PHE A 402 26.32 -6.18 -17.06
CA PHE A 402 24.88 -6.09 -17.26
C PHE A 402 24.23 -5.20 -16.19
N GLU A 403 23.54 -4.17 -16.66
CA GLU A 403 22.81 -3.19 -15.85
C GLU A 403 21.39 -3.06 -16.42
N PRO A 404 20.36 -3.68 -15.79
CA PRO A 404 18.99 -3.64 -16.28
C PRO A 404 18.26 -2.34 -15.97
N ALA A 405 18.70 -1.58 -14.97
CA ALA A 405 18.06 -0.34 -14.58
C ALA A 405 18.70 0.87 -15.27
N ARG A 406 17.89 1.92 -15.42
CA ARG A 406 18.35 3.28 -15.73
C ARG A 406 19.03 3.86 -14.49
N PRO A 407 19.96 4.81 -14.66
CA PRO A 407 20.64 5.47 -13.54
C PRO A 407 19.72 6.49 -12.85
N VAL A 408 18.67 6.00 -12.19
CA VAL A 408 17.72 6.79 -11.41
C VAL A 408 18.07 6.72 -9.93
N LEU A 409 17.74 7.76 -9.19
CA LEU A 409 17.94 7.86 -7.75
C LEU A 409 16.64 8.39 -7.09
N PRO A 410 16.32 7.97 -5.87
CA PRO A 410 15.22 8.55 -5.12
C PRO A 410 15.54 10.00 -4.75
N VAL A 411 14.59 10.90 -4.98
CA VAL A 411 14.78 12.35 -4.85
C VAL A 411 13.51 13.02 -4.33
N PHE A 412 13.70 14.15 -3.66
CA PHE A 412 12.61 14.97 -3.14
C PHE A 412 12.31 16.15 -4.05
N LEU A 413 11.03 16.50 -4.14
CA LEU A 413 10.58 17.75 -4.78
C LEU A 413 10.82 18.95 -3.87
N ARG A 414 10.58 18.79 -2.56
CA ARG A 414 10.71 19.80 -1.51
C ARG A 414 11.43 19.17 -0.30
N PRO A 415 12.24 19.93 0.45
CA PRO A 415 12.87 19.40 1.67
C PRO A 415 11.79 18.90 2.64
N PRO A 416 11.81 17.61 3.03
CA PRO A 416 10.93 17.10 4.06
C PRO A 416 11.45 17.53 5.45
N PRO A 417 10.58 17.59 6.48
CA PRO A 417 10.96 18.10 7.80
C PRO A 417 11.90 17.17 8.58
N ASP A 418 12.00 15.91 8.17
CA ASP A 418 12.61 14.79 8.89
C ASP A 418 13.82 14.17 8.17
N VAL A 419 14.33 14.83 7.12
CA VAL A 419 15.55 14.41 6.40
C VAL A 419 16.58 15.53 6.47
N ASP A 420 17.72 15.26 7.11
CA ASP A 420 18.80 16.23 7.31
C ASP A 420 19.45 16.67 5.99
N GLU A 421 19.69 15.73 5.07
CA GLU A 421 20.36 15.97 3.79
C GLU A 421 19.53 15.44 2.61
N PRO A 422 18.44 16.13 2.22
CA PRO A 422 17.57 15.66 1.15
C PRO A 422 18.20 15.93 -0.23
N VAL A 423 18.20 14.92 -1.10
CA VAL A 423 18.57 15.07 -2.52
C VAL A 423 17.38 15.68 -3.27
N LEU A 424 17.53 16.89 -3.80
CA LEU A 424 16.45 17.61 -4.49
C LEU A 424 16.53 17.53 -6.01
N ILE A 425 15.38 17.54 -6.67
CA ILE A 425 15.29 17.69 -8.13
C ILE A 425 15.74 19.10 -8.53
N ALA A 426 16.89 19.19 -9.21
CA ALA A 426 17.47 20.44 -9.68
C ALA A 426 17.00 20.85 -11.09
N ASP A 427 16.72 19.88 -11.98
CA ASP A 427 16.27 20.18 -13.34
C ASP A 427 14.85 20.79 -13.35
N PRO A 428 14.62 21.96 -14.01
CA PRO A 428 13.33 22.63 -13.99
C PRO A 428 12.19 21.86 -14.66
N LEU A 429 12.47 21.05 -15.70
CA LEU A 429 11.44 20.26 -16.36
C LEU A 429 11.05 19.08 -15.48
N THR A 430 12.03 18.31 -14.98
CA THR A 430 11.80 17.19 -14.07
C THR A 430 11.06 17.65 -12.81
N ARG A 431 11.38 18.83 -12.28
CA ARG A 431 10.69 19.41 -11.12
C ARG A 431 9.19 19.63 -11.38
N ARG A 432 8.83 20.16 -12.56
CA ARG A 432 7.42 20.39 -12.94
C ARG A 432 6.68 19.08 -13.20
N VAL A 433 7.34 18.09 -13.80
CA VAL A 433 6.77 16.77 -14.02
C VAL A 433 6.52 16.07 -12.67
N ALA A 434 7.46 16.14 -11.74
CA ALA A 434 7.31 15.59 -10.39
C ALA A 434 6.20 16.28 -9.57
N ASP A 435 6.04 17.60 -9.70
CA ASP A 435 4.94 18.32 -9.05
C ASP A 435 3.57 17.91 -9.62
N LEU A 436 3.47 17.75 -10.95
CA LEU A 436 2.26 17.21 -11.58
C LEU A 436 1.98 15.77 -11.14
N PHE A 437 2.99 14.91 -11.10
CA PHE A 437 2.87 13.54 -10.59
C PHE A 437 2.33 13.53 -9.15
N ASN A 438 2.92 14.34 -8.26
CA ASN A 438 2.48 14.43 -6.87
C ASN A 438 1.03 14.91 -6.77
N ALA A 439 0.61 15.90 -7.58
CA ALA A 439 -0.76 16.38 -7.60
C ALA A 439 -1.75 15.31 -8.08
N VAL A 440 -1.42 14.56 -9.13
CA VAL A 440 -2.25 13.45 -9.62
C VAL A 440 -2.33 12.34 -8.58
N TYR A 441 -1.22 12.00 -7.94
CA TYR A 441 -1.17 11.00 -6.87
C TYR A 441 -2.04 11.41 -5.67
N GLU A 442 -2.01 12.68 -5.23
CA GLU A 442 -2.92 13.20 -4.18
C GLU A 442 -4.39 13.05 -4.57
N ILE A 443 -4.74 13.39 -5.81
CA ILE A 443 -6.12 13.24 -6.30
C ILE A 443 -6.53 11.76 -6.28
N ILE A 444 -5.66 10.85 -6.71
CA ILE A 444 -5.92 9.41 -6.70
C ILE A 444 -6.20 8.90 -5.29
N LEU A 445 -5.46 9.34 -4.28
CA LEU A 445 -5.70 8.94 -2.88
C LEU A 445 -6.98 9.56 -2.31
N GLN A 446 -7.30 10.79 -2.68
CA GLN A 446 -8.59 11.40 -2.30
C GLN A 446 -9.78 10.67 -2.93
N LEU A 447 -9.65 10.25 -4.19
CA LEU A 447 -10.68 9.46 -4.87
C LEU A 447 -10.87 8.09 -4.20
N GLN A 448 -9.78 7.40 -3.87
CA GLN A 448 -9.83 6.14 -3.11
C GLN A 448 -10.44 6.35 -1.73
N SER A 449 -9.97 7.33 -0.96
CA SER A 449 -10.53 7.66 0.36
C SER A 449 -12.03 7.94 0.27
N ARG A 450 -12.47 8.69 -0.75
CA ARG A 450 -13.90 8.95 -0.95
C ARG A 450 -14.69 7.71 -1.30
N TYR A 451 -14.16 6.83 -2.14
CA TYR A 451 -14.81 5.56 -2.47
C TYR A 451 -15.15 4.75 -1.22
N PHE A 452 -14.20 4.67 -0.28
CA PHE A 452 -14.37 3.92 0.97
C PHE A 452 -15.13 4.67 2.08
N VAL A 453 -15.50 5.94 1.91
CA VAL A 453 -16.30 6.70 2.91
C VAL A 453 -17.72 6.99 2.42
N HIS A 454 -17.87 7.31 1.13
CA HIS A 454 -19.08 7.92 0.59
C HIS A 454 -19.66 7.11 -0.57
N HIS A 455 -20.88 6.60 -0.37
CA HIS A 455 -21.78 6.25 -1.46
C HIS A 455 -23.15 6.88 -1.23
N GLY A 456 -23.34 8.11 -1.76
CA GLY A 456 -24.63 8.80 -1.81
C GLY A 456 -24.55 10.32 -1.68
N GLU A 457 -24.15 11.01 -2.75
CA GLU A 457 -24.67 12.34 -3.13
C GLU A 457 -25.05 12.33 -4.61
#